data_AF-A8X0F1-F1
#
_entry.id   AF-A8X0F1-F1
#
_cell.length_a   1.000
_cell.length_b   1.000
_cell.length_c   1.000
_cell.angle_alpha   90.00
_cell.angle_beta   90.00
_cell.angle_gamma   90.00
#
_symmetry.space_group_name_H-M   'P 1'
#
loop_
_entity.id
_entity.type
_entity.pdbx_description
1 polymer ?
#
loop_
_entity_poly.entity_id
_entity_poly.type
_entity_poly.pdbx_seq_one_letter_code
_entity_poly.pdbx_strand_id
1 'polypeptide(L)'
;MAGNGRHTDSLWGTLEKMTGFLDPVFFNCSVMLQVANSHFLQSVLYFNLFCCGIAVFCLIHTWLSICRYKLMHFNLKLLLKIHCAALLMHCVPRLFMHLFDLYFYFIGNDCYDMQPGSMRCFVLRFPYMFGLLLSSTTTIFLMIERGFATCYSQTYENGYKSIGITIGFCQIVCSLVLMASVFHEYEFDAPHYYCSSISVTFPLWVIIPEVLIIVLQIIARIINRCLLRLNKRIRARSVTATLSNRYQLEANMRNIRLLQSFTLCDLMFVFTCFTLSAPVHYYSSEMERPTYHALVEVVNFVPLYSVAMPLYLWVFQKKHRDTVTNTLHASLATSSDHYFNVLNQQLSVKEDGEKRTRQLRKKR
;
A
#
# COMPACT_ATOMS: atom_id res chain seq x y z
N MET A 1 -12.94 57.58 -66.21
CA MET A 1 -13.65 57.79 -64.92
C MET A 1 -14.10 56.40 -64.48
N ALA A 2 -13.30 55.70 -63.66
CA ALA A 2 -13.40 55.68 -62.18
C ALA A 2 -14.81 55.28 -61.74
N GLY A 3 -15.09 54.18 -61.05
CA GLY A 3 -14.27 53.32 -60.20
C GLY A 3 -14.99 53.17 -58.85
N ASN A 4 -14.90 51.97 -58.27
CA ASN A 4 -15.07 51.65 -56.84
C ASN A 4 -16.49 51.30 -56.35
N GLY A 5 -16.77 50.00 -56.30
CA GLY A 5 -17.66 49.40 -55.30
C GLY A 5 -16.87 49.08 -54.03
N ARG A 6 -17.48 49.29 -52.85
CA ARG A 6 -16.97 48.72 -51.58
C ARG A 6 -17.99 48.82 -50.44
N HIS A 7 -17.93 47.79 -49.59
CA HIS A 7 -18.31 47.72 -48.17
C HIS A 7 -19.78 47.51 -47.79
N THR A 8 -20.17 46.24 -47.60
CA THR A 8 -21.00 45.81 -46.46
C THR A 8 -20.89 44.31 -46.08
N ASP A 9 -19.92 43.52 -46.56
CA ASP A 9 -19.87 42.06 -46.27
C ASP A 9 -18.71 41.62 -45.36
N SER A 10 -18.26 42.45 -44.41
CA SER A 10 -17.09 42.11 -43.57
C SER A 10 -17.33 42.08 -42.06
N LEU A 11 -18.58 42.06 -41.58
CA LEU A 11 -18.87 42.10 -40.14
C LEU A 11 -19.50 40.82 -39.57
N TRP A 12 -20.07 39.95 -40.41
CA TRP A 12 -20.56 38.64 -39.97
C TRP A 12 -19.47 37.55 -39.97
N GLY A 13 -18.48 37.63 -40.86
CA GLY A 13 -17.34 36.68 -40.88
C GLY A 13 -16.27 36.91 -39.80
N THR A 14 -16.39 37.97 -38.99
CA THR A 14 -15.43 38.28 -37.91
C THR A 14 -15.97 37.96 -36.52
N LEU A 15 -17.29 37.75 -36.37
CA LEU A 15 -17.87 37.30 -35.09
C LEU A 15 -17.78 35.78 -34.88
N GLU A 16 -17.73 34.99 -35.97
CA GLU A 16 -17.45 33.54 -35.90
C GLU A 16 -16.00 33.22 -35.49
N LYS A 17 -15.07 34.18 -35.60
CA LYS A 17 -13.67 34.02 -35.16
C LYS A 17 -13.42 34.37 -33.69
N MET A 18 -14.44 34.81 -32.93
CA MET A 18 -14.29 35.18 -31.51
C MET A 18 -15.03 34.25 -30.55
N THR A 19 -15.82 33.30 -31.04
CA THR A 19 -16.22 32.12 -30.28
C THR A 19 -15.27 31.00 -30.68
N GLY A 20 -14.26 30.74 -29.85
CA GLY A 20 -13.40 29.56 -29.97
C GLY A 20 -14.24 28.30 -29.82
N PHE A 21 -14.92 27.91 -30.90
CA PHE A 21 -15.46 26.58 -31.07
C PHE A 21 -14.23 25.69 -31.12
N LEU A 22 -13.93 25.00 -30.01
CA LEU A 22 -12.94 23.93 -30.01
C LEU A 22 -13.28 23.02 -31.19
N ASP A 23 -12.37 22.90 -32.15
CA ASP A 23 -12.45 21.86 -33.16
C ASP A 23 -12.69 20.53 -32.42
N PRO A 24 -13.71 19.74 -32.80
CA PRO A 24 -13.94 18.46 -32.15
C PRO A 24 -12.67 17.64 -32.28
N VAL A 25 -12.10 17.21 -31.14
CA VAL A 25 -10.87 16.41 -31.08
C VAL A 25 -11.11 15.15 -31.90
N PHE A 26 -10.62 15.13 -33.13
CA PHE A 26 -10.88 14.05 -34.07
C PHE A 26 -10.00 12.84 -33.72
N PHE A 27 -10.59 11.65 -33.67
CA PHE A 27 -9.86 10.41 -33.41
C PHE A 27 -8.92 10.10 -34.58
N ASN A 28 -7.64 9.86 -34.27
CA ASN A 28 -6.61 9.59 -35.27
C ASN A 28 -6.20 8.11 -35.28
N CYS A 29 -6.70 7.39 -36.28
CA CYS A 29 -6.44 5.96 -36.49
C CYS A 29 -4.95 5.60 -36.56
N SER A 30 -4.10 6.45 -37.15
CA SER A 30 -2.66 6.15 -37.28
C SER A 30 -1.94 6.14 -35.93
N VAL A 31 -2.33 7.06 -35.03
CA VAL A 31 -1.82 7.11 -33.65
C VAL A 31 -2.25 5.88 -32.87
N MET A 32 -3.50 5.44 -33.03
CA MET A 32 -3.99 4.22 -32.38
C MET A 32 -3.21 2.97 -32.82
N LEU A 33 -2.94 2.84 -34.12
CA LEU A 33 -2.15 1.73 -34.67
C LEU A 33 -0.70 1.74 -34.16
N GLN A 34 -0.09 2.93 -34.00
CA GLN A 34 1.25 3.06 -33.40
C GLN A 34 1.27 2.61 -31.94
N VAL A 35 0.24 2.96 -31.16
CA VAL A 35 0.10 2.53 -29.76
C VAL A 35 -0.09 1.01 -29.68
N ALA A 36 -1.02 0.45 -30.45
CA ALA A 36 -1.35 -0.97 -30.43
C ALA A 36 -0.17 -1.86 -30.84
N ASN A 37 0.63 -1.44 -31.83
CA ASN A 37 1.75 -2.21 -32.36
C ASN A 37 3.10 -1.96 -31.64
N SER A 38 3.13 -1.10 -30.62
CA SER A 38 4.38 -0.82 -29.91
C SER A 38 4.83 -2.02 -29.08
N HIS A 39 5.93 -2.65 -29.48
CA HIS A 39 6.53 -3.77 -28.74
C HIS A 39 6.93 -3.41 -27.32
N PHE A 40 7.33 -2.16 -27.07
CA PHE A 40 7.68 -1.70 -25.73
C PHE A 40 6.45 -1.67 -24.82
N LEU A 41 5.35 -1.07 -25.27
CA LEU A 41 4.09 -1.04 -24.52
C LEU A 41 3.56 -2.46 -24.28
N GLN A 42 3.49 -3.29 -25.32
CA GLN A 42 3.01 -4.67 -25.20
C GLN A 42 3.82 -5.47 -24.17
N SER A 43 5.16 -5.36 -24.19
CA SER A 43 6.04 -6.05 -23.23
C SER A 43 5.77 -5.63 -21.79
N VAL A 44 5.56 -4.34 -21.56
CA VAL A 44 5.21 -3.80 -20.23
C VAL A 44 3.83 -4.28 -19.77
N LEU A 45 2.85 -4.34 -20.68
CA LEU A 45 1.51 -4.86 -20.38
C LEU A 45 1.56 -6.34 -19.99
N TYR A 46 2.29 -7.17 -20.72
CA TYR A 46 2.48 -8.59 -20.38
C TYR A 46 3.16 -8.78 -19.02
N PHE A 47 4.22 -8.02 -18.75
CA PHE A 47 4.92 -8.07 -17.46
C PHE A 47 3.97 -7.68 -16.30
N ASN A 48 3.26 -6.56 -16.45
CA ASN A 48 2.30 -6.11 -15.44
C ASN A 48 1.14 -7.09 -15.25
N LEU A 49 0.65 -7.70 -16.33
CA LEU A 49 -0.38 -8.74 -16.29
C LEU A 49 0.08 -9.95 -15.48
N PHE A 50 1.30 -10.45 -15.75
CA PHE A 50 1.90 -11.54 -15.00
C PHE A 50 2.05 -11.20 -13.50
N CYS A 51 2.59 -10.02 -13.19
CA CYS A 51 2.71 -9.55 -11.81
C CYS A 51 1.35 -9.42 -11.12
N CYS A 52 0.32 -8.90 -11.79
CA CYS A 52 -1.04 -8.82 -11.23
C CYS A 52 -1.61 -10.20 -10.91
N GLY A 53 -1.43 -11.18 -11.80
CA GLY A 53 -1.86 -12.55 -11.56
C GLY A 53 -1.26 -13.12 -10.27
N ILE A 54 0.06 -13.04 -10.11
CA ILE A 54 0.75 -13.49 -8.89
C ILE A 54 0.30 -12.67 -7.67
N ALA A 55 0.20 -11.36 -7.80
CA ALA A 55 -0.20 -10.46 -6.73
C ALA A 55 -1.55 -10.85 -6.13
N VAL A 56 -2.56 -11.16 -6.96
CA VAL A 56 -3.89 -11.58 -6.49
C VAL A 56 -3.79 -12.82 -5.60
N PHE A 57 -3.05 -13.85 -6.01
CA PHE A 57 -2.85 -15.05 -5.18
C PHE A 57 -2.11 -14.73 -3.86
N CYS A 58 -1.04 -13.95 -3.92
CA CYS A 58 -0.27 -13.54 -2.73
C CYS A 58 -1.09 -12.70 -1.74
N LEU A 59 -1.94 -11.81 -2.25
CA LEU A 59 -2.81 -10.95 -1.45
C LEU A 59 -3.93 -11.77 -0.80
N ILE A 60 -4.59 -12.68 -1.52
CA ILE A 60 -5.59 -13.59 -0.93
C ILE A 60 -4.98 -14.44 0.19
N HIS A 61 -3.80 -15.02 -0.05
CA HIS A 61 -3.10 -15.77 0.98
C HIS A 61 -2.80 -14.92 2.22
N THR A 62 -2.33 -13.68 2.01
CA THR A 62 -2.04 -12.72 3.07
C THR A 62 -3.29 -12.31 3.86
N TRP A 63 -4.39 -12.06 3.16
CA TRP A 63 -5.69 -11.79 3.78
C TRP A 63 -6.10 -12.91 4.73
N LEU A 64 -6.02 -14.16 4.27
CA LEU A 64 -6.33 -15.35 5.08
C LEU A 64 -5.36 -15.50 6.26
N SER A 65 -4.08 -15.16 6.08
CA SER A 65 -3.08 -15.15 7.16
C SER A 65 -3.44 -14.12 8.24
N ILE A 66 -3.82 -12.89 7.85
CA ILE A 66 -4.24 -11.82 8.76
C ILE A 66 -5.48 -12.25 9.57
N CYS A 67 -6.45 -12.91 8.92
CA CYS A 67 -7.64 -13.45 9.60
C CYS A 67 -7.28 -14.46 10.69
N ARG A 68 -6.32 -15.36 10.42
CA ARG A 68 -5.92 -16.43 11.35
C ARG A 68 -5.00 -15.98 12.48
N TYR A 69 -4.34 -14.83 12.34
CA TYR A 69 -3.33 -14.39 13.30
C TYR A 69 -3.94 -13.89 14.63
N LYS A 70 -4.10 -14.76 15.63
CA LYS A 70 -4.78 -14.44 16.91
C LYS A 70 -4.13 -13.30 17.71
N LEU A 71 -2.83 -13.13 17.56
CA LEU A 71 -1.96 -12.26 18.38
C LEU A 71 -1.97 -10.77 18.00
N MET A 72 -2.71 -10.39 16.96
CA MET A 72 -2.82 -9.00 16.49
C MET A 72 -4.16 -8.40 16.90
N HIS A 73 -4.12 -7.16 17.38
CA HIS A 73 -5.31 -6.43 17.80
C HIS A 73 -6.31 -6.28 16.65
N PHE A 74 -7.60 -6.22 17.01
CA PHE A 74 -8.68 -6.09 16.04
C PHE A 74 -8.52 -4.86 15.13
N ASN A 75 -8.21 -3.70 15.69
CA ASN A 75 -8.09 -2.45 14.92
C ASN A 75 -6.94 -2.53 13.89
N LEU A 76 -5.79 -3.08 14.29
CA LEU A 76 -4.66 -3.31 13.37
C LEU A 76 -4.99 -4.34 12.28
N LYS A 77 -5.70 -5.43 12.64
CA LYS A 77 -6.21 -6.39 11.64
C LYS A 77 -7.14 -5.74 10.64
N LEU A 78 -8.05 -4.89 11.11
CA LEU A 78 -9.01 -4.20 10.26
C LEU A 78 -8.28 -3.31 9.25
N LEU A 79 -7.34 -2.48 9.69
CA LEU A 79 -6.55 -1.59 8.82
C LEU A 79 -5.68 -2.36 7.82
N LEU A 80 -5.03 -3.45 8.24
CA LEU A 80 -4.25 -4.30 7.33
C LEU A 80 -5.14 -5.04 6.31
N LYS A 81 -6.36 -5.42 6.70
CA LYS A 81 -7.36 -5.93 5.76
C LYS A 81 -7.76 -4.85 4.76
N ILE A 82 -8.08 -3.63 5.21
CA ILE A 82 -8.40 -2.51 4.30
C ILE A 82 -7.26 -2.30 3.29
N HIS A 83 -6.01 -2.30 3.72
CA HIS A 83 -4.85 -2.21 2.82
C HIS A 83 -4.78 -3.37 1.81
N CYS A 84 -4.99 -4.60 2.25
CA CYS A 84 -4.98 -5.77 1.37
C CYS A 84 -6.15 -5.75 0.37
N ALA A 85 -7.34 -5.30 0.80
CA ALA A 85 -8.47 -5.06 -0.09
C ALA A 85 -8.16 -3.95 -1.09
N ALA A 86 -7.52 -2.86 -0.67
CA ALA A 86 -7.11 -1.77 -1.55
C ALA A 86 -6.16 -2.23 -2.66
N LEU A 87 -5.17 -3.08 -2.32
CA LEU A 87 -4.26 -3.67 -3.31
C LEU A 87 -4.98 -4.66 -4.24
N LEU A 88 -5.95 -5.44 -3.75
CA LEU A 88 -6.79 -6.29 -4.60
C LEU A 88 -7.66 -5.45 -5.55
N MET A 89 -8.26 -4.37 -5.05
CA MET A 89 -9.02 -3.40 -5.84
C MET A 89 -8.15 -2.70 -6.89
N HIS A 90 -6.84 -2.60 -6.67
CA HIS A 90 -5.91 -2.10 -7.68
C HIS A 90 -5.57 -3.17 -8.72
N CYS A 91 -5.18 -4.37 -8.27
CA CYS A 91 -4.66 -5.41 -9.16
C CYS A 91 -5.74 -6.07 -10.04
N VAL A 92 -6.95 -6.28 -9.53
CA VAL A 92 -8.02 -6.99 -10.27
C VAL A 92 -8.49 -6.18 -11.49
N PRO A 93 -8.88 -4.90 -11.38
CA PRO A 93 -9.24 -4.09 -12.54
C PRO A 93 -8.08 -3.91 -13.52
N ARG A 94 -6.84 -3.81 -13.01
CA ARG A 94 -5.64 -3.72 -13.87
C ARG A 94 -5.41 -4.98 -14.69
N LEU A 95 -5.63 -6.16 -14.09
CA LEU A 95 -5.57 -7.43 -14.79
C LEU A 95 -6.59 -7.48 -15.93
N PHE A 96 -7.84 -7.07 -15.68
CA PHE A 96 -8.86 -7.00 -16.73
C PHE A 96 -8.53 -5.96 -17.80
N MET A 97 -8.06 -4.77 -17.42
CA MET A 97 -7.67 -3.71 -18.35
C MET A 97 -6.59 -4.20 -19.32
N HIS A 98 -5.51 -4.79 -18.79
CA HIS A 98 -4.41 -5.29 -19.61
C HIS A 98 -4.80 -6.50 -20.47
N LEU A 99 -5.70 -7.37 -19.97
CA LEU A 99 -6.26 -8.46 -20.77
C LEU A 99 -7.09 -7.92 -21.94
N PHE A 100 -7.95 -6.93 -21.72
CA PHE A 100 -8.75 -6.34 -22.78
C PHE A 100 -7.87 -5.60 -23.79
N ASP A 101 -6.95 -4.76 -23.33
CA ASP A 101 -6.08 -4.00 -24.23
C ASP A 101 -5.24 -4.95 -25.12
N LEU A 102 -4.63 -5.99 -24.54
CA LEU A 102 -3.91 -7.00 -25.32
C LEU A 102 -4.84 -7.78 -26.27
N TYR A 103 -6.03 -8.19 -25.81
CA TYR A 103 -7.00 -8.88 -26.66
C TYR A 103 -7.35 -8.06 -27.91
N PHE A 104 -7.68 -6.78 -27.74
CA PHE A 104 -8.03 -5.91 -28.86
C PHE A 104 -6.83 -5.55 -29.73
N TYR A 105 -5.62 -5.42 -29.18
CA TYR A 105 -4.42 -5.18 -29.99
C TYR A 105 -4.07 -6.34 -30.93
N PHE A 106 -4.36 -7.59 -30.54
CA PHE A 106 -4.04 -8.77 -31.36
C PHE A 106 -5.19 -9.26 -32.25
N ILE A 107 -6.45 -9.07 -31.84
CA ILE A 107 -7.63 -9.63 -32.51
C ILE A 107 -8.43 -8.55 -33.26
N GLY A 108 -8.24 -7.27 -32.92
CA GLY A 108 -8.91 -6.16 -33.60
C GLY A 108 -8.52 -6.11 -35.08
N ASN A 109 -9.53 -6.04 -35.96
CA ASN A 109 -9.30 -5.97 -37.41
C ASN A 109 -8.97 -4.54 -37.84
N ASP A 110 -9.60 -3.56 -37.19
CA ASP A 110 -9.45 -2.13 -37.50
C ASP A 110 -9.08 -1.29 -36.26
N CYS A 111 -8.53 -0.10 -36.48
CA CYS A 111 -8.11 0.81 -35.41
C CYS A 111 -9.25 1.27 -34.48
N TYR A 112 -10.49 1.27 -34.96
CA TYR A 112 -11.67 1.59 -34.16
C TYR A 112 -12.02 0.50 -33.15
N ASP A 113 -11.78 -0.78 -33.50
CA ASP A 113 -11.98 -1.90 -32.57
C ASP A 113 -10.94 -1.91 -31.47
N MET A 114 -9.74 -1.40 -31.76
CA MET A 114 -8.65 -1.26 -30.79
C MET A 114 -8.91 -0.13 -29.78
N GLN A 115 -9.73 0.86 -30.14
CA GLN A 115 -9.99 2.03 -29.31
C GLN A 115 -10.75 1.65 -28.03
N PRO A 116 -10.22 1.99 -26.84
CA PRO A 116 -10.97 1.79 -25.60
C PRO A 116 -12.16 2.77 -25.50
N GLY A 117 -13.34 2.26 -25.14
CA GLY A 117 -14.49 3.11 -24.83
C GLY A 117 -14.33 3.84 -23.49
N SER A 118 -14.79 5.10 -23.40
CA SER A 118 -14.66 5.95 -22.21
C SER A 118 -15.24 5.31 -20.94
N MET A 119 -16.41 4.68 -21.04
CA MET A 119 -17.03 3.99 -19.89
C MET A 119 -16.20 2.79 -19.41
N ARG A 120 -15.57 2.04 -20.32
CA ARG A 120 -14.67 0.94 -19.98
C ARG A 120 -13.46 1.47 -19.21
N CYS A 121 -12.85 2.54 -19.71
CA CYS A 121 -11.73 3.18 -19.04
C CYS A 121 -12.12 3.68 -17.65
N PHE A 122 -13.23 4.42 -17.53
CA PHE A 122 -13.67 4.94 -16.24
C PHE A 122 -13.94 3.83 -15.21
N VAL A 123 -14.73 2.81 -15.58
CA VAL A 123 -15.11 1.73 -14.67
C VAL A 123 -13.92 0.90 -14.19
N LEU A 124 -12.90 0.71 -15.03
CA LEU A 124 -11.70 -0.05 -14.65
C LEU A 124 -10.64 0.82 -13.98
N ARG A 125 -10.49 2.09 -14.40
CA ARG A 125 -9.46 3.01 -13.88
C ARG A 125 -9.85 3.63 -12.54
N PHE A 126 -11.14 3.83 -12.29
CA PHE A 126 -11.64 4.34 -11.01
C PHE A 126 -11.24 3.45 -9.81
N PRO A 127 -11.62 2.16 -9.75
CA PRO A 127 -11.26 1.29 -8.63
C PRO A 127 -9.74 1.07 -8.55
N TYR A 128 -9.06 1.09 -9.69
CA TYR A 128 -7.61 1.00 -9.78
C TYR A 128 -6.88 2.15 -9.07
N MET A 129 -7.27 3.41 -9.36
CA MET A 129 -6.67 4.59 -8.72
C MET A 129 -7.12 4.72 -7.27
N PHE A 130 -8.38 4.43 -6.99
CA PHE A 130 -8.88 4.43 -5.62
C PHE A 130 -8.15 3.41 -4.74
N GLY A 131 -7.89 2.20 -5.24
CA GLY A 131 -7.08 1.19 -4.56
C GLY A 131 -5.65 1.65 -4.29
N LEU A 132 -5.02 2.36 -5.23
CA LEU A 132 -3.71 2.97 -5.03
C LEU A 132 -3.74 3.99 -3.88
N LEU A 133 -4.60 5.00 -3.95
CA LEU A 133 -4.72 6.04 -2.93
C LEU A 133 -5.09 5.48 -1.56
N LEU A 134 -6.03 4.51 -1.52
CA LEU A 134 -6.44 3.85 -0.30
C LEU A 134 -5.30 3.04 0.34
N SER A 135 -4.49 2.36 -0.48
CA SER A 135 -3.33 1.62 0.01
C SER A 135 -2.25 2.56 0.56
N SER A 136 -2.00 3.69 -0.12
CA SER A 136 -1.00 4.67 0.25
C SER A 136 -1.37 5.50 1.49
N THR A 137 -2.66 5.65 1.79
CA THR A 137 -3.09 6.31 3.03
C THR A 137 -3.07 5.38 4.24
N THR A 138 -3.08 4.05 4.07
CA THR A 138 -3.12 3.08 5.18
C THR A 138 -2.03 3.33 6.21
N THR A 139 -0.79 3.61 5.79
CA THR A 139 0.32 3.81 6.73
C THR A 139 0.07 4.97 7.69
N ILE A 140 -0.55 6.05 7.22
CA ILE A 140 -0.88 7.22 8.04
C ILE A 140 -1.90 6.83 9.12
N PHE A 141 -3.00 6.18 8.71
CA PHE A 141 -4.06 5.76 9.62
C PHE A 141 -3.61 4.66 10.60
N LEU A 142 -2.70 3.77 10.17
CA LEU A 142 -2.03 2.82 11.06
C LEU A 142 -1.21 3.53 12.13
N MET A 143 -0.49 4.61 11.80
CA MET A 143 0.28 5.36 12.80
C MET A 143 -0.60 6.12 13.78
N ILE A 144 -1.72 6.68 13.31
CA ILE A 144 -2.73 7.29 14.18
C ILE A 144 -3.29 6.25 15.17
N GLU A 145 -3.71 5.09 14.67
CA GLU A 145 -4.25 4.01 15.49
C GLU A 145 -3.23 3.47 16.50
N ARG A 146 -1.96 3.32 16.10
CA ARG A 146 -0.87 2.95 17.02
C ARG A 146 -0.57 4.04 18.04
N GLY A 147 -0.77 5.32 17.69
CA GLY A 147 -0.69 6.44 18.61
C GLY A 147 -1.71 6.30 19.73
N PHE A 148 -2.99 6.12 19.38
CA PHE A 148 -4.06 5.86 20.35
C PHE A 148 -3.77 4.63 21.21
N ALA A 149 -3.38 3.51 20.61
CA ALA A 149 -3.06 2.29 21.34
C ALA A 149 -1.90 2.46 22.34
N THR A 150 -0.93 3.33 22.03
CA THR A 150 0.21 3.61 22.92
C THR A 150 -0.17 4.56 24.04
N CYS A 151 -0.92 5.63 23.75
CA CYS A 151 -1.34 6.62 24.75
C CYS A 151 -2.35 6.04 25.75
N TYR A 152 -3.23 5.14 25.30
CA TYR A 152 -4.32 4.58 26.10
C TYR A 152 -4.13 3.09 26.40
N SER A 153 -2.88 2.62 26.52
CA SER A 153 -2.54 1.19 26.55
C SER A 153 -3.29 0.40 27.63
N GLN A 154 -3.60 1.02 28.78
CA GLN A 154 -4.28 0.38 29.91
C GLN A 154 -5.77 0.10 29.64
N THR A 155 -6.43 0.97 28.88
CA THR A 155 -7.89 0.91 28.63
C THR A 155 -8.23 0.44 27.22
N TYR A 156 -7.23 0.35 26.33
CA TYR A 156 -7.42 0.13 24.90
C TYR A 156 -8.23 -1.13 24.56
N GLU A 157 -8.01 -2.23 25.28
CA GLU A 157 -8.58 -3.53 24.96
C GLU A 157 -10.09 -3.65 25.27
N ASN A 158 -10.56 -2.94 26.31
CA ASN A 158 -11.92 -3.13 26.84
C ASN A 158 -12.97 -2.20 26.23
N GLY A 159 -12.59 -1.18 25.43
CA GLY A 159 -13.55 -0.17 24.95
C GLY A 159 -13.37 0.35 23.53
N TYR A 160 -12.24 0.08 22.86
CA TYR A 160 -11.86 0.88 21.69
C TYR A 160 -11.91 0.15 20.34
N LYS A 161 -12.73 -0.90 20.21
CA LYS A 161 -13.00 -1.51 18.89
C LYS A 161 -13.65 -0.52 17.91
N SER A 162 -14.52 0.35 18.42
CA SER A 162 -15.17 1.40 17.62
C SER A 162 -14.16 2.38 17.02
N ILE A 163 -13.07 2.71 17.73
CA ILE A 163 -12.01 3.59 17.19
C ILE A 163 -11.42 3.02 15.90
N GLY A 164 -11.13 1.72 15.84
CA GLY A 164 -10.58 1.11 14.63
C GLY A 164 -11.53 1.22 13.44
N ILE A 165 -12.83 1.06 13.67
CA ILE A 165 -13.87 1.20 12.65
C ILE A 165 -13.95 2.64 12.17
N THR A 166 -13.98 3.62 13.09
CA THR A 166 -13.99 5.05 12.76
C THR A 166 -12.76 5.46 11.96
N ILE A 167 -11.56 5.04 12.40
CA ILE A 167 -10.30 5.33 11.69
C ILE A 167 -10.33 4.72 10.28
N GLY A 168 -10.79 3.47 10.14
CA GLY A 168 -10.93 2.80 8.84
C GLY A 168 -11.93 3.53 7.91
N PHE A 169 -13.05 4.00 8.45
CA PHE A 169 -14.02 4.80 7.69
C PHE A 169 -13.41 6.13 7.24
N CYS A 170 -12.71 6.85 8.14
CA CYS A 170 -12.00 8.08 7.79
C CYS A 170 -10.93 7.84 6.71
N GLN A 171 -10.26 6.69 6.71
CA GLN A 171 -9.31 6.33 5.66
C GLN A 171 -9.99 6.21 4.29
N ILE A 172 -11.16 5.55 4.22
CA ILE A 172 -11.93 5.40 2.98
C ILE A 172 -12.38 6.78 2.48
N VAL A 173 -12.94 7.61 3.35
CA VAL A 173 -13.40 8.97 3.00
C VAL A 173 -12.24 9.84 2.51
N CYS A 174 -11.11 9.85 3.24
CA CYS A 174 -9.91 10.58 2.83
C CYS A 174 -9.44 10.16 1.42
N SER A 175 -9.43 8.86 1.15
CA SER A 175 -9.05 8.32 -0.16
C SER A 175 -10.03 8.70 -1.27
N LEU A 176 -11.33 8.78 -0.96
CA LEU A 176 -12.36 9.25 -1.91
C LEU A 176 -12.18 10.73 -2.24
N VAL A 177 -11.82 11.56 -1.26
CA VAL A 177 -11.55 12.99 -1.49
C VAL A 177 -10.34 13.18 -2.40
N LEU A 178 -9.25 12.47 -2.14
CA LEU A 178 -8.06 12.49 -3.00
C LEU A 178 -8.38 11.96 -4.41
N MET A 179 -9.24 10.94 -4.50
CA MET A 179 -9.69 10.39 -5.78
C MET A 179 -10.51 11.42 -6.58
N ALA A 180 -11.41 12.16 -5.92
CA ALA A 180 -12.19 13.21 -6.55
C ALA A 180 -11.30 14.33 -7.12
N SER A 181 -10.18 14.68 -6.45
CA SER A 181 -9.22 15.63 -7.01
C SER A 181 -8.52 15.10 -8.27
N VAL A 182 -8.18 13.80 -8.31
CA VAL A 182 -7.51 13.20 -9.48
C VAL A 182 -8.42 13.17 -10.71
N PHE A 183 -9.73 12.94 -10.51
CA PHE A 183 -10.71 12.84 -11.60
C PHE A 183 -11.43 14.16 -11.91
N HIS A 184 -11.01 15.27 -11.31
CA HIS A 184 -11.67 16.56 -11.48
C HIS A 184 -11.74 17.01 -12.95
N GLU A 185 -10.70 16.73 -13.73
CA GLU A 185 -10.59 17.10 -15.15
C GLU A 185 -10.75 15.89 -16.10
N TYR A 186 -11.46 14.85 -15.67
CA TYR A 186 -11.66 13.68 -16.54
C TYR A 186 -12.68 13.98 -17.64
N GLU A 187 -12.21 14.02 -18.90
CA GLU A 187 -13.03 14.27 -20.07
C GLU A 187 -13.66 12.97 -20.60
N PHE A 188 -14.99 12.83 -20.48
CA PHE A 188 -15.71 11.64 -20.97
C PHE A 188 -15.87 11.60 -22.49
N ASP A 189 -15.92 12.77 -23.12
CA ASP A 189 -16.26 12.93 -24.54
C ASP A 189 -15.02 12.88 -25.47
N ALA A 190 -13.81 12.93 -24.91
CA ALA A 190 -12.57 12.90 -25.68
C ALA A 190 -12.22 11.46 -26.15
N PRO A 191 -11.66 11.29 -27.37
CA PRO A 191 -11.20 9.99 -27.84
C PRO A 191 -9.97 9.53 -27.04
N HIS A 192 -10.07 8.34 -26.44
CA HIS A 192 -8.99 7.74 -25.68
C HIS A 192 -8.17 6.78 -26.55
N TYR A 193 -6.87 7.02 -26.70
CA TYR A 193 -5.94 6.08 -27.35
C TYR A 193 -5.42 5.00 -26.38
N TYR A 194 -5.47 5.31 -25.09
CA TYR A 194 -5.09 4.43 -23.98
C TYR A 194 -5.93 4.84 -22.76
N CYS A 195 -6.29 3.88 -21.91
CA CYS A 195 -7.04 4.16 -20.68
C CYS A 195 -6.16 4.86 -19.62
N SER A 196 -5.87 6.14 -19.84
CA SER A 196 -5.23 7.03 -18.87
C SER A 196 -6.29 7.90 -18.18
N SER A 197 -6.18 8.06 -16.87
CA SER A 197 -7.00 9.01 -16.08
C SER A 197 -6.35 10.39 -15.96
N ILE A 198 -5.18 10.59 -16.57
CA ILE A 198 -4.38 11.81 -16.39
C ILE A 198 -4.51 12.64 -17.66
N SER A 199 -5.08 13.83 -17.53
CA SER A 199 -5.04 14.83 -18.58
C SER A 199 -3.59 15.28 -18.80
N VAL A 200 -3.18 15.32 -20.07
CA VAL A 200 -1.84 15.76 -20.48
C VAL A 200 -1.68 17.28 -20.37
N THR A 201 -2.77 18.04 -20.30
CA THR A 201 -2.73 19.51 -20.34
C THR A 201 -2.43 20.13 -18.97
N PHE A 202 -2.97 19.57 -17.87
CA PHE A 202 -2.78 20.12 -16.52
C PHE A 202 -2.63 19.03 -15.45
N PRO A 203 -1.43 18.43 -15.27
CA PRO A 203 -1.23 17.34 -14.31
C PRO A 203 -1.19 17.78 -12.83
N LEU A 204 -1.39 19.07 -12.51
CA LEU A 204 -1.27 19.61 -11.14
C LEU A 204 -2.21 18.93 -10.14
N TRP A 205 -3.43 18.61 -10.55
CA TRP A 205 -4.43 17.94 -9.71
C TRP A 205 -4.07 16.50 -9.33
N VAL A 206 -3.15 15.89 -10.07
CA VAL A 206 -2.57 14.58 -9.74
C VAL A 206 -1.36 14.75 -8.85
N ILE A 207 -0.45 15.67 -9.22
CA ILE A 207 0.82 15.89 -8.50
C ILE A 207 0.59 16.34 -7.05
N ILE A 208 -0.40 17.20 -6.77
CA ILE A 208 -0.66 17.73 -5.42
C ILE A 208 -1.00 16.60 -4.42
N PRO A 209 -1.99 15.72 -4.68
CA PRO A 209 -2.26 14.54 -3.84
C PRO A 209 -1.03 13.64 -3.64
N GLU A 210 -0.22 13.42 -4.67
CA GLU A 210 0.97 12.57 -4.59
C GLU A 210 2.02 13.15 -3.62
N VAL A 211 2.34 14.43 -3.77
CA VAL A 211 3.28 15.14 -2.89
C VAL A 211 2.77 15.14 -1.44
N LEU A 212 1.47 15.38 -1.25
CA LEU A 212 0.84 15.34 0.07
C LEU A 212 1.00 13.95 0.72
N ILE A 213 0.76 12.87 -0.02
CA ILE A 213 0.94 11.50 0.46
C ILE A 213 2.39 11.25 0.88
N ILE A 214 3.38 11.66 0.09
CA ILE A 214 4.81 11.49 0.42
C ILE A 214 5.14 12.19 1.75
N VAL A 215 4.72 13.45 1.90
CA VAL A 215 4.98 14.23 3.11
C VAL A 215 4.36 13.55 4.33
N LEU A 216 3.10 13.10 4.21
CA LEU A 216 2.40 12.40 5.29
C LEU A 216 3.03 11.04 5.61
N GLN A 217 3.56 10.32 4.63
CA GLN A 217 4.30 9.05 4.82
C GLN A 217 5.62 9.26 5.56
N ILE A 218 6.36 10.32 5.25
CA ILE A 218 7.58 10.70 5.99
C ILE A 218 7.23 11.02 7.45
N ILE A 219 6.17 11.81 7.68
CA ILE A 219 5.67 12.13 9.03
C ILE A 219 5.27 10.84 9.76
N ALA A 220 4.51 9.94 9.13
CA ALA A 220 4.11 8.66 9.69
C ALA A 220 5.33 7.82 10.09
N ARG A 221 6.39 7.80 9.27
CA ARG A 221 7.64 7.10 9.60
C ARG A 221 8.33 7.66 10.83
N ILE A 222 8.35 8.99 10.99
CA ILE A 222 8.90 9.67 12.16
C ILE A 222 8.08 9.32 13.41
N ILE A 223 6.75 9.43 13.32
CA ILE A 223 5.81 9.05 14.39
C ILE A 223 6.06 7.61 14.83
N ASN A 224 6.21 6.68 13.89
CA ASN A 224 6.49 5.27 14.20
C ASN A 224 7.76 5.11 15.06
N ARG A 225 8.85 5.81 14.72
CA ARG A 225 10.09 5.78 15.52
C ARG A 225 9.87 6.38 16.91
N CYS A 226 9.13 7.48 17.00
CA CYS A 226 8.80 8.13 18.27
C CYS A 226 7.95 7.23 19.17
N LEU A 227 6.91 6.58 18.63
CA LEU A 227 6.07 5.63 19.35
C LEU A 227 6.86 4.42 19.85
N LEU A 228 7.80 3.90 19.06
CA LEU A 228 8.67 2.82 19.51
C LEU A 228 9.56 3.23 20.70
N ARG A 229 10.14 4.44 20.65
CA ARG A 229 10.93 4.99 21.77
C ARG A 229 10.05 5.21 23.01
N LEU A 230 8.84 5.74 22.82
CA LEU A 230 7.89 5.96 23.91
C LEU A 230 7.49 4.65 24.58
N ASN A 231 7.13 3.62 23.81
CA ASN A 231 6.80 2.30 24.36
C ASN A 231 7.97 1.69 25.15
N LYS A 232 9.21 1.83 24.67
CA LYS A 232 10.41 1.40 25.42
C LYS A 232 10.54 2.12 26.76
N ARG A 233 10.30 3.44 26.79
CA ARG A 233 10.33 4.24 28.02
C ARG A 233 9.23 3.83 29.01
N ILE A 234 8.00 3.62 28.51
CA ILE A 234 6.87 3.17 29.34
C ILE A 234 7.20 1.80 29.94
N ARG A 235 7.75 0.87 29.15
CA ARG A 235 8.14 -0.47 29.61
C ARG A 235 9.18 -0.43 30.73
N ALA A 236 10.18 0.45 30.60
CA ALA A 236 11.21 0.63 31.61
C ALA A 236 10.65 1.18 32.93
N ARG A 237 9.57 1.98 32.89
CA ARG A 237 8.91 2.54 34.07
C ARG A 237 7.87 1.60 34.69
N SER A 238 7.31 0.67 33.93
CA SER A 238 6.21 -0.21 34.35
C SER A 238 6.68 -1.49 35.08
N VAL A 239 7.73 -1.41 35.90
CA VAL A 239 8.28 -2.56 36.64
C VAL A 239 7.30 -3.07 37.70
N THR A 240 6.38 -2.25 38.19
CA THR A 240 5.33 -2.67 39.14
C THR A 240 3.96 -2.91 38.51
N ALA A 241 3.85 -2.83 37.17
CA ALA A 241 2.57 -3.00 36.48
C ALA A 241 2.05 -4.45 36.52
N THR A 242 0.73 -4.58 36.48
CA THR A 242 0.03 -5.87 36.42
C THR A 242 0.48 -6.70 35.20
N LEU A 243 0.41 -8.03 35.33
CA LEU A 243 0.84 -8.97 34.28
C LEU A 243 0.14 -8.72 32.94
N SER A 244 -1.16 -8.39 32.98
CA SER A 244 -1.97 -8.03 31.81
C SER A 244 -1.42 -6.79 31.09
N ASN A 245 -1.09 -5.72 31.82
CA ASN A 245 -0.56 -4.49 31.24
C ASN A 245 0.83 -4.72 30.59
N ARG A 246 1.68 -5.55 31.22
CA ARG A 246 2.97 -5.94 30.63
C ARG A 246 2.80 -6.75 29.34
N TYR A 247 1.84 -7.68 29.32
CA TYR A 247 1.52 -8.45 28.11
C TYR A 247 1.05 -7.54 26.97
N GLN A 248 0.12 -6.61 27.27
CA GLN A 248 -0.38 -5.63 26.30
C GLN A 248 0.74 -4.76 25.73
N LEU A 249 1.65 -4.29 26.58
CA LEU A 249 2.77 -3.44 26.16
C LEU A 249 3.74 -4.21 25.25
N GLU A 250 4.06 -5.47 25.57
CA GLU A 250 4.91 -6.31 24.71
C GLU A 250 4.22 -6.64 23.38
N ALA A 251 2.92 -6.92 23.39
CA ALA A 251 2.13 -7.11 22.18
C ALA A 251 2.11 -5.85 21.30
N ASN A 252 1.93 -4.67 21.90
CA ASN A 252 1.99 -3.40 21.17
C ASN A 252 3.39 -3.12 20.60
N MET A 253 4.45 -3.36 21.38
CA MET A 253 5.83 -3.23 20.90
C MET A 253 6.12 -4.15 19.72
N ARG A 254 5.65 -5.39 19.75
CA ARG A 254 5.80 -6.32 18.61
C ARG A 254 5.07 -5.80 17.37
N ASN A 255 3.84 -5.32 17.52
CA ASN A 255 3.06 -4.77 16.42
C ASN A 255 3.73 -3.53 15.81
N ILE A 256 4.27 -2.64 16.64
CA ILE A 256 5.01 -1.45 16.17
C ILE A 256 6.29 -1.85 15.41
N ARG A 257 7.03 -2.87 15.85
CA ARG A 257 8.20 -3.38 15.11
C ARG A 257 7.81 -3.94 13.74
N LEU A 258 6.72 -4.71 13.66
CA LEU A 258 6.22 -5.21 12.39
C LEU A 258 5.81 -4.05 11.46
N LEU A 259 5.12 -3.06 12.02
CA LEU A 259 4.75 -1.84 11.29
C LEU A 259 5.97 -1.02 10.87
N GLN A 260 7.09 -1.05 11.59
CA GLN A 260 8.32 -0.40 11.16
C GLN A 260 8.86 -0.95 9.84
N SER A 261 8.84 -2.26 9.68
CA SER A 261 9.19 -2.91 8.42
C SER A 261 8.21 -2.56 7.31
N PHE A 262 6.91 -2.60 7.61
CA PHE A 262 5.85 -2.21 6.67
C PHE A 262 5.98 -0.75 6.20
N THR A 263 5.99 0.21 7.14
CA THR A 263 6.10 1.66 6.84
C THR A 263 7.36 2.03 6.07
N LEU A 264 8.46 1.29 6.24
CA LEU A 264 9.67 1.51 5.44
C LEU A 264 9.47 1.03 4.00
N CYS A 265 8.91 -0.17 3.81
CA CYS A 265 8.64 -0.72 2.48
C CYS A 265 7.65 0.16 1.71
N ASP A 266 6.58 0.60 2.38
CA ASP A 266 5.54 1.47 1.82
C ASP A 266 6.10 2.86 1.46
N LEU A 267 6.94 3.46 2.33
CA LEU A 267 7.63 4.72 2.02
C LEU A 267 8.56 4.58 0.81
N MET A 268 9.37 3.52 0.73
CA MET A 268 10.26 3.29 -0.40
C MET A 268 9.46 3.10 -1.70
N PHE A 269 8.35 2.37 -1.65
CA PHE A 269 7.44 2.19 -2.77
C PHE A 269 6.87 3.53 -3.24
N VAL A 270 6.21 4.26 -2.35
CA VAL A 270 5.58 5.57 -2.62
C VAL A 270 6.61 6.56 -3.17
N PHE A 271 7.76 6.68 -2.52
CA PHE A 271 8.83 7.58 -2.94
C PHE A 271 9.35 7.23 -4.34
N THR A 272 9.56 5.95 -4.62
CA THR A 272 10.08 5.49 -5.92
C THR A 272 9.05 5.70 -7.04
N CYS A 273 7.78 5.31 -6.82
CA CYS A 273 6.72 5.54 -7.81
C CYS A 273 6.60 7.02 -8.17
N PHE A 274 6.52 7.91 -7.17
CA PHE A 274 6.30 9.32 -7.45
C PHE A 274 7.54 10.05 -7.98
N THR A 275 8.73 9.71 -7.51
CA THR A 275 9.99 10.29 -8.03
C THR A 275 10.21 9.92 -9.50
N LEU A 276 9.79 8.70 -9.90
CA LEU A 276 9.85 8.27 -11.30
C LEU A 276 8.68 8.80 -12.14
N SER A 277 7.52 9.07 -11.52
CA SER A 277 6.32 9.62 -12.18
C SER A 277 6.51 11.06 -12.62
N ALA A 278 7.08 11.90 -11.74
CA ALA A 278 7.29 13.32 -12.00
C ALA A 278 8.01 13.62 -13.35
N PRO A 279 9.18 13.02 -13.67
CA PRO A 279 9.83 13.27 -14.95
C PRO A 279 9.03 12.74 -16.14
N VAL A 280 8.34 11.60 -16.01
CA VAL A 280 7.51 11.05 -17.10
C VAL A 280 6.36 11.98 -17.45
N HIS A 281 5.72 12.60 -16.45
CA HIS A 281 4.69 13.60 -16.68
C HIS A 281 5.24 14.92 -17.20
N TYR A 282 6.38 15.38 -16.67
CA TYR A 282 7.02 16.62 -17.10
C TYR A 282 7.44 16.59 -18.57
N TYR A 283 8.04 15.49 -19.03
CA TYR A 283 8.47 15.34 -20.43
C TYR A 283 7.37 14.80 -21.36
N SER A 284 6.13 14.65 -20.88
CA SER A 284 5.05 13.97 -21.62
C SER A 284 4.75 14.56 -22.99
N SER A 285 4.97 15.86 -23.21
CA SER A 285 4.78 16.54 -24.50
C SER A 285 5.87 16.23 -25.53
N GLU A 286 7.07 15.88 -25.08
CA GLU A 286 8.22 15.58 -25.95
C GLU A 286 8.29 14.09 -26.33
N MET A 287 7.55 13.25 -25.60
CA MET A 287 7.58 11.81 -25.78
C MET A 287 6.56 11.32 -26.81
N GLU A 288 6.95 10.31 -27.58
CA GLU A 288 6.00 9.58 -28.42
C GLU A 288 4.92 8.92 -27.54
N ARG A 289 3.66 8.98 -27.98
CA ARG A 289 2.49 8.44 -27.24
C ARG A 289 2.68 7.00 -26.72
N PRO A 290 3.10 6.00 -27.53
CA PRO A 290 3.35 4.65 -27.04
C PRO A 290 4.41 4.59 -25.93
N THR A 291 5.49 5.35 -26.08
CA THR A 291 6.59 5.40 -25.10
C THR A 291 6.13 6.03 -23.79
N TYR A 292 5.35 7.11 -23.87
CA TYR A 292 4.74 7.74 -22.70
C TYR A 292 3.84 6.75 -21.94
N HIS A 293 2.90 6.08 -22.62
CA HIS A 293 2.01 5.11 -21.98
C HIS A 293 2.76 3.93 -21.37
N ALA A 294 3.78 3.42 -22.07
CA ALA A 294 4.62 2.34 -21.56
C ALA A 294 5.37 2.78 -20.29
N LEU A 295 5.95 3.97 -20.26
CA LEU A 295 6.64 4.48 -19.07
C LEU A 295 5.69 4.73 -17.91
N VAL A 296 4.49 5.27 -18.15
CA VAL A 296 3.47 5.42 -17.09
C VAL A 296 3.16 4.07 -16.45
N GLU A 297 3.04 3.01 -17.24
CA GLU A 297 2.80 1.65 -16.72
C GLU A 297 4.02 1.03 -16.03
N VAL A 298 5.25 1.35 -16.47
CA VAL A 298 6.51 0.93 -15.81
C VAL A 298 6.66 1.60 -14.44
N VAL A 299 6.44 2.92 -14.39
CA VAL A 299 6.54 3.72 -13.17
C VAL A 299 5.50 3.29 -12.14
N ASN A 300 4.33 2.89 -12.61
CA ASN A 300 3.27 2.38 -11.76
C ASN A 300 3.44 0.88 -11.47
N PHE A 301 4.52 0.50 -10.79
CA PHE A 301 4.84 -0.90 -10.44
C PHE A 301 4.13 -1.40 -9.16
N VAL A 302 2.93 -0.89 -8.85
CA VAL A 302 2.09 -1.37 -7.73
C VAL A 302 1.88 -2.90 -7.74
N PRO A 303 1.71 -3.60 -8.89
CA PRO A 303 1.59 -5.05 -8.91
C PRO A 303 2.83 -5.74 -8.32
N LEU A 304 4.02 -5.22 -8.62
CA LEU A 304 5.27 -5.74 -8.05
C LEU A 304 5.34 -5.51 -6.54
N TYR A 305 4.94 -4.32 -6.08
CA TYR A 305 4.81 -4.01 -4.64
C TYR A 305 3.85 -4.98 -3.93
N SER A 306 2.72 -5.28 -4.58
CA SER A 306 1.68 -6.19 -4.08
C SER A 306 2.15 -7.64 -3.96
N VAL A 307 3.25 -8.02 -4.62
CA VAL A 307 3.94 -9.31 -4.42
C VAL A 307 5.02 -9.17 -3.35
N ALA A 308 5.86 -8.14 -3.46
CA ALA A 308 7.03 -7.94 -2.61
C ALA A 308 6.69 -7.71 -1.14
N MET A 309 5.69 -6.87 -0.83
CA MET A 309 5.31 -6.52 0.54
C MET A 309 4.79 -7.75 1.30
N PRO A 310 3.82 -8.54 0.78
CA PRO A 310 3.39 -9.78 1.42
C PRO A 310 4.50 -10.78 1.69
N LEU A 311 5.37 -11.00 0.70
CA LEU A 311 6.51 -11.90 0.85
C LEU A 311 7.46 -11.42 1.93
N TYR A 312 7.78 -10.12 1.93
CA TYR A 312 8.63 -9.50 2.94
C TYR A 312 8.05 -9.64 4.35
N LEU A 313 6.76 -9.36 4.52
CA LEU A 313 6.08 -9.54 5.80
C LEU A 313 6.04 -11.01 6.24
N TRP A 314 5.80 -11.93 5.32
CA TRP A 314 5.79 -13.36 5.61
C TRP A 314 7.16 -13.86 6.09
N VAL A 315 8.23 -13.50 5.40
CA VAL A 315 9.61 -13.83 5.79
C VAL A 315 9.94 -13.23 7.16
N PHE A 316 9.58 -11.97 7.38
CA PHE A 316 9.83 -11.30 8.66
C PHE A 316 9.06 -11.96 9.81
N GLN A 317 7.78 -12.28 9.61
CA GLN A 317 6.95 -12.97 10.60
C GLN A 317 7.50 -14.37 10.91
N LYS A 318 7.92 -15.12 9.87
CA LYS A 318 8.54 -16.44 10.04
C LYS A 318 9.81 -16.35 10.88
N LYS A 319 10.75 -15.48 10.50
CA LYS A 319 12.00 -15.26 11.25
C LYS A 319 11.74 -14.88 12.71
N HIS A 320 10.77 -14.01 12.96
CA HIS A 320 10.39 -13.62 14.31
C HIS A 320 9.79 -14.79 15.10
N ARG A 321 8.89 -15.58 14.49
CA ARG A 321 8.31 -16.76 15.14
C ARG A 321 9.39 -17.75 15.53
N ASP A 322 10.32 -18.04 14.62
CA ASP A 322 11.40 -18.99 14.86
C ASP A 322 12.34 -18.49 15.98
N THR A 323 12.62 -17.18 16.02
CA THR A 323 13.41 -16.57 17.12
C THR A 323 12.72 -16.71 18.48
N VAL A 324 11.40 -16.49 18.55
CA VAL A 324 10.63 -16.62 19.79
C VAL A 324 10.60 -18.07 20.25
N THR A 325 10.34 -19.01 19.34
CA THR A 325 10.32 -20.44 19.65
C THR A 325 11.68 -20.90 20.16
N ASN A 326 12.77 -20.52 19.50
CA ASN A 326 14.13 -20.87 19.92
C ASN A 326 14.49 -20.27 21.27
N THR A 327 14.10 -19.02 21.53
CA THR A 327 14.36 -18.36 22.82
C THR A 327 13.55 -19.01 23.94
N LEU A 328 12.29 -19.37 23.67
CA LEU A 328 11.45 -20.09 24.62
C LEU A 328 12.02 -21.48 24.95
N HIS A 329 12.47 -22.24 23.94
CA HIS A 329 13.14 -23.51 24.15
C HIS A 329 14.42 -23.35 24.97
N ALA A 330 15.24 -22.34 24.68
CA ALA A 330 16.46 -22.06 25.43
C ALA A 330 16.16 -21.68 26.90
N SER A 331 15.14 -20.87 27.14
CA SER A 331 14.69 -20.49 28.50
C SER A 331 14.09 -21.66 29.26
N LEU A 332 13.32 -22.52 28.59
CA LEU A 332 12.77 -23.74 29.20
C LEU A 332 13.89 -24.71 29.58
N ALA A 333 14.87 -24.93 28.69
CA ALA A 333 16.03 -25.77 28.96
C ALA A 333 16.82 -25.27 30.18
N THR A 334 17.19 -23.97 30.20
CA THR A 334 17.91 -23.37 31.34
C THR A 334 17.11 -23.41 32.65
N SER A 335 15.78 -23.22 32.62
CA SER A 335 14.94 -23.32 33.81
C SER A 335 14.82 -24.75 34.35
N SER A 336 14.76 -25.73 33.44
CA SER A 336 14.77 -27.16 33.77
C SER A 336 16.10 -27.53 34.43
N ASP A 337 17.21 -27.16 33.82
CA ASP A 337 18.55 -27.43 34.34
C ASP A 337 18.77 -26.79 35.72
N HIS A 338 18.29 -25.56 35.91
CA HIS A 338 18.33 -24.90 37.22
C HIS A 338 17.48 -25.63 38.26
N TYR A 339 16.27 -26.07 37.90
CA TYR A 339 15.41 -26.84 38.81
C TYR A 339 16.05 -28.18 39.20
N PHE A 340 16.59 -28.93 38.24
CA PHE A 340 17.31 -30.18 38.49
C PHE A 340 18.58 -29.97 39.32
N ASN A 341 19.32 -28.89 39.09
CA ASN A 341 20.51 -28.57 39.89
C ASN A 341 20.16 -28.23 41.35
N VAL A 342 19.10 -27.45 41.59
CA VAL A 342 18.62 -27.16 42.95
C VAL A 342 18.12 -28.44 43.64
N LEU A 343 17.39 -29.30 42.93
CA LEU A 343 16.92 -30.57 43.47
C LEU A 343 18.08 -31.50 43.83
N ASN A 344 19.10 -31.59 42.97
CA ASN A 344 20.30 -32.40 43.22
C ASN A 344 21.10 -31.87 44.43
N GLN A 345 21.22 -30.55 44.59
CA GLN A 345 21.82 -29.96 45.80
C GLN A 345 21.03 -30.29 47.07
N GLN A 346 19.70 -30.28 47.02
CA GLN A 346 18.87 -30.64 48.17
C GLN A 346 19.01 -32.13 48.53
N LEU A 347 19.09 -33.01 47.53
CA LEU A 347 19.31 -34.44 47.73
C LEU A 347 20.71 -34.73 48.31
N SER A 348 21.76 -34.07 47.83
CA SER A 348 23.12 -34.27 48.34
C SER A 348 23.27 -33.82 49.79
N VAL A 349 22.67 -32.69 50.17
CA VAL A 349 22.66 -32.19 51.55
C VAL A 349 21.93 -33.17 52.49
N LYS A 350 20.84 -33.79 52.03
CA LYS A 350 20.10 -34.80 52.80
C LYS A 350 20.92 -36.06 53.03
N GLU A 351 21.59 -36.57 52.00
CA GLU A 351 22.46 -37.75 52.12
C GLU A 351 23.63 -37.53 53.09
N ASP A 352 24.25 -36.34 53.05
CA ASP A 352 25.36 -36.00 53.96
C ASP A 352 24.90 -35.86 55.41
N GLY A 353 23.68 -35.34 55.63
CA GLY A 353 23.04 -35.31 56.95
C GLY A 353 22.78 -36.72 57.51
N GLU A 354 22.28 -37.63 56.68
CA GLU A 354 22.05 -39.03 57.08
C GLU A 354 23.36 -39.78 57.36
N LYS A 355 24.40 -39.57 56.56
CA LYS A 355 25.74 -40.16 56.78
C LYS A 355 26.36 -39.69 58.10
N ARG A 356 26.28 -38.39 58.42
CA ARG A 356 26.74 -37.84 59.71
C ARG A 356 25.98 -38.45 60.89
N THR A 357 24.66 -38.58 60.77
CA THR A 357 23.81 -39.17 61.83
C THR A 357 24.15 -40.64 62.06
N ARG A 358 24.43 -41.41 61.00
CA ARG A 358 24.89 -42.80 61.10
C ARG A 358 26.28 -42.93 61.72
N GLN A 359 27.21 -42.02 61.41
CA GLN A 359 28.53 -42.01 62.04
C GLN A 359 28.47 -41.66 63.53
N LEU A 360 27.61 -40.72 63.92
CA LEU A 360 27.37 -40.37 65.33
C LEU A 360 26.75 -41.54 66.11
N ARG A 361 25.84 -42.30 65.49
CA ARG A 361 25.26 -43.52 66.08
C ARG A 361 26.26 -44.68 66.23
N LYS A 362 27.32 -44.74 65.42
CA LYS A 362 28.39 -45.74 65.55
C LYS A 362 29.45 -45.39 66.60
N LYS A 363 29.45 -44.15 67.10
CA LYS A 363 30.40 -43.67 68.13
C LYS A 363 29.80 -43.66 69.55
N ARG A 364 28.49 -43.86 69.68
CA ARG A 364 27.84 -44.26 70.94
C ARG A 364 27.75 -45.78 70.94
#